data_AF-A0A818SZR9-F1
#
_entry.id   AF-A0A818SZR9-F1
#
_cell.length_a   1.000
_cell.length_b   1.000
_cell.length_c   1.000
_cell.angle_alpha   90.00
_cell.angle_beta   90.00
_cell.angle_gamma   90.00
#
_symmetry.space_group_name_H-M   'P 1'
#
loop_
_entity.id
_entity.type
_entity.pdbx_description
1 polymer ?
#
loop_
_entity_poly.entity_id
_entity_poly.type
_entity_poly.pdbx_seq_one_letter_code
_entity_poly.pdbx_strand_id
1 'polypeptide(L)'
;MPDCSEENSPMDKKRFSTFMNRKFIGIFALAIIITIFIGGVIALTVIIAKIAVRPDKKLSMSRKVLFIIVDGIPADIIENISIPNMKKIQELGSFTRAYVGGENGTYSQTPAISAPGYMNLLTGTWANKHNVYDNDIEYPNYHYKNIFRLLKEQYSDKKLVSAAPAELKCGTHVYL
;
A
#
# COMPACT_ATOMS: atom_id res chain seq x y z
N MET A 1 3.32 -85.56 -65.50
CA MET A 1 4.00 -84.61 -64.60
C MET A 1 3.25 -83.29 -64.65
N PRO A 2 2.83 -82.70 -63.52
CA PRO A 2 2.15 -81.42 -63.50
C PRO A 2 3.19 -80.29 -63.68
N ASP A 3 2.82 -79.25 -64.43
CA ASP A 3 3.61 -78.04 -64.59
C ASP A 3 3.05 -76.95 -63.66
N CYS A 4 3.94 -76.39 -62.86
CA CYS A 4 3.69 -75.32 -61.90
C CYS A 4 4.09 -74.00 -62.56
N SER A 5 3.12 -73.14 -62.87
CA SER A 5 3.39 -71.70 -63.03
C SER A 5 2.23 -70.90 -62.46
N GLU A 6 2.42 -70.44 -61.22
CA GLU A 6 1.58 -69.46 -60.55
C GLU A 6 1.54 -68.15 -61.34
N GLU A 7 0.34 -67.75 -61.76
CA GLU A 7 0.05 -66.46 -62.36
C GLU A 7 0.07 -65.35 -61.29
N ASN A 8 1.23 -64.71 -61.10
CA ASN A 8 1.34 -63.51 -60.28
C ASN A 8 0.86 -62.27 -61.07
N SER A 9 -0.44 -61.99 -61.00
CA SER A 9 -1.06 -60.75 -61.51
C SER A 9 -0.49 -59.51 -60.81
N PRO A 10 -0.08 -58.46 -61.56
CA PRO A 10 0.42 -57.23 -60.96
C PRO A 10 -0.71 -56.49 -60.23
N MET A 11 -0.52 -56.26 -58.94
CA MET A 11 -1.45 -55.51 -58.09
C MET A 11 -1.72 -54.12 -58.68
N ASP A 12 -3.00 -53.78 -58.89
CA ASP A 12 -3.45 -52.51 -59.47
C ASP A 12 -2.98 -51.30 -58.65
N LYS A 13 -1.98 -50.60 -59.18
CA LYS A 13 -1.34 -49.42 -58.59
C LYS A 13 -2.33 -48.28 -58.30
N LYS A 14 -3.43 -48.13 -59.07
CA LYS A 14 -4.47 -47.13 -58.79
C LYS A 14 -5.26 -47.49 -57.54
N ARG A 15 -5.57 -48.78 -57.36
CA ARG A 15 -6.27 -49.28 -56.18
C ARG A 15 -5.40 -49.16 -54.92
N PHE A 16 -4.11 -49.41 -55.03
CA PHE A 16 -3.14 -49.24 -53.94
C PHE A 16 -2.95 -47.75 -53.55
N SER A 17 -2.80 -46.86 -54.53
CA SER A 17 -2.72 -45.40 -54.32
C SER A 17 -3.96 -44.86 -53.61
N THR A 18 -5.16 -45.26 -54.03
CA THR A 18 -6.43 -44.79 -53.46
C THR A 18 -6.66 -45.31 -52.04
N PHE A 19 -6.23 -46.55 -51.77
CA PHE A 19 -6.26 -47.15 -50.43
C PHE A 19 -5.28 -46.47 -49.47
N MET A 20 -4.06 -46.20 -49.94
CA MET A 20 -3.03 -45.48 -49.17
C MET A 20 -3.50 -44.05 -48.85
N ASN A 21 -4.00 -43.29 -49.83
CA ASN A 21 -4.49 -41.93 -49.60
C ASN A 21 -5.64 -41.86 -48.59
N ARG A 22 -6.60 -42.80 -48.63
CA ARG A 22 -7.69 -42.87 -47.64
C ARG A 22 -7.20 -43.16 -46.22
N LYS A 23 -6.21 -44.03 -46.07
CA LYS A 23 -5.59 -44.32 -44.76
C LYS A 23 -4.80 -43.12 -44.23
N PHE A 24 -4.05 -42.42 -45.07
CA PHE A 24 -3.34 -41.20 -44.68
C PHE A 24 -4.29 -40.09 -44.25
N ILE A 25 -5.37 -39.84 -45.00
CA ILE A 25 -6.37 -38.83 -44.65
C ILE A 25 -7.02 -39.14 -43.29
N GLY A 26 -7.33 -40.41 -43.01
CA GLY A 26 -7.91 -40.82 -41.72
C GLY A 26 -6.96 -40.60 -40.52
N ILE A 27 -5.67 -40.87 -40.68
CA ILE A 27 -4.66 -40.65 -39.63
C ILE A 27 -4.48 -39.15 -39.35
N PHE A 28 -4.44 -38.32 -40.40
CA PHE A 28 -4.34 -36.87 -40.25
C PHE A 28 -5.59 -36.27 -39.57
N ALA A 29 -6.79 -36.73 -39.94
CA ALA A 29 -8.03 -36.29 -39.30
C ALA A 29 -8.08 -36.66 -37.81
N LEU A 30 -7.62 -37.87 -37.45
CA LEU A 30 -7.55 -38.31 -36.05
C LEU A 30 -6.53 -37.49 -35.24
N ALA A 31 -5.37 -37.17 -35.81
CA ALA A 31 -4.35 -36.35 -35.16
C ALA A 31 -4.85 -34.92 -34.87
N ILE A 32 -5.64 -34.33 -35.77
CA ILE A 32 -6.27 -33.01 -35.59
C ILE A 32 -7.31 -33.04 -34.46
N ILE A 33 -8.15 -34.07 -34.41
CA ILE A 33 -9.15 -34.23 -33.35
C ILE A 33 -8.47 -34.37 -31.98
N ILE A 34 -7.42 -35.17 -31.89
CA ILE A 34 -6.65 -35.36 -30.65
C ILE A 34 -6.00 -34.05 -30.19
N THR A 35 -5.43 -33.26 -31.10
CA THR A 35 -4.80 -31.97 -30.74
C THR A 35 -5.82 -30.94 -30.25
N ILE A 36 -7.00 -30.87 -30.86
CA ILE A 36 -8.10 -29.99 -30.40
C ILE A 36 -8.57 -30.43 -29.00
N PHE A 37 -8.70 -31.74 -28.76
CA PHE A 37 -9.16 -32.27 -27.47
C PHE A 37 -8.15 -32.00 -26.36
N ILE A 38 -6.86 -32.22 -26.61
CA ILE A 38 -5.78 -31.91 -25.66
C ILE A 38 -5.75 -30.41 -25.34
N GLY A 39 -5.85 -29.55 -26.36
CA GLY A 39 -5.92 -28.10 -26.18
C GLY A 39 -7.13 -27.66 -25.34
N GLY A 40 -8.29 -28.27 -25.55
CA GLY A 40 -9.50 -28.01 -24.78
C GLY A 40 -9.38 -28.41 -23.30
N VAL A 41 -8.78 -29.57 -23.01
CA VAL A 41 -8.53 -30.03 -21.63
C VAL A 41 -7.54 -29.10 -20.90
N ILE A 42 -6.49 -28.66 -21.59
CA ILE A 42 -5.53 -27.70 -21.04
C ILE A 42 -6.21 -26.36 -20.75
N ALA A 43 -7.01 -25.82 -21.68
CA ALA A 43 -7.74 -24.58 -21.45
C ALA A 43 -8.71 -24.68 -20.26
N LEU A 44 -9.43 -25.80 -20.13
CA LEU A 44 -10.37 -26.03 -19.04
C LEU A 44 -9.67 -26.11 -17.68
N THR A 45 -8.53 -26.79 -17.61
CA THR A 45 -7.74 -26.90 -16.37
C THR A 45 -7.18 -25.54 -15.93
N VAL A 46 -6.74 -24.69 -16.86
CA VAL A 46 -6.33 -23.30 -16.54
C VAL A 46 -7.49 -22.46 -16.01
N ILE A 47 -8.69 -22.61 -16.58
CA ILE A 47 -9.89 -21.89 -16.12
C ILE A 47 -10.26 -22.31 -14.69
N ILE A 48 -10.28 -23.62 -14.41
CA ILE A 48 -10.58 -24.15 -13.08
C ILE A 48 -9.53 -23.66 -12.06
N ALA A 49 -8.25 -23.67 -12.42
CA ALA A 49 -7.18 -23.15 -11.56
C ALA A 49 -7.37 -21.66 -11.23
N LYS A 50 -7.78 -20.84 -12.20
CA LYS A 50 -8.10 -19.41 -11.96
C LYS A 50 -9.32 -19.19 -11.07
N ILE A 51 -10.32 -20.07 -11.16
CA ILE A 51 -11.51 -20.00 -10.29
C ILE A 51 -11.19 -20.47 -8.87
N ALA A 52 -10.33 -21.48 -8.72
CA ALA A 52 -9.91 -22.01 -7.43
C ALA A 52 -8.99 -21.05 -6.67
N VAL A 53 -8.15 -20.30 -7.37
CA VAL A 53 -7.36 -19.19 -6.80
C VAL A 53 -8.25 -17.95 -6.69
N ARG A 54 -9.21 -17.97 -5.77
CA ARG A 54 -9.79 -16.73 -5.26
C ARG A 54 -8.73 -16.09 -4.37
N PRO A 55 -8.22 -14.89 -4.68
CA PRO A 55 -7.39 -14.20 -3.72
C PRO A 55 -8.24 -13.96 -2.48
N ASP A 56 -7.84 -14.55 -1.35
CA ASP A 56 -8.43 -14.21 -0.06
C ASP A 56 -8.27 -12.71 0.11
N LYS A 57 -9.40 -11.99 0.04
CA LYS A 57 -9.45 -10.55 0.30
C LYS A 57 -9.25 -10.38 1.80
N LYS A 58 -8.01 -10.49 2.25
CA LYS A 58 -7.61 -10.21 3.62
C LYS A 58 -8.17 -8.83 3.96
N LEU A 59 -9.08 -8.76 4.93
CA LEU A 59 -9.64 -7.51 5.41
C LEU A 59 -8.51 -6.74 6.09
N SER A 60 -7.69 -6.07 5.30
CA SER A 60 -6.61 -5.22 5.76
C SER A 60 -7.27 -3.99 6.37
N MET A 61 -7.57 -4.05 7.67
CA MET A 61 -7.89 -2.86 8.45
C MET A 61 -6.73 -1.88 8.29
N SER A 62 -6.99 -0.79 7.58
CA SER A 62 -6.00 0.26 7.38
C SER A 62 -5.63 0.84 8.74
N ARG A 63 -4.37 0.70 9.14
CA ARG A 63 -3.86 1.32 10.36
C ARG A 63 -3.97 2.83 10.20
N LYS A 64 -4.58 3.49 11.19
CA LYS A 64 -4.71 4.95 11.27
C LYS A 64 -3.86 5.45 12.43
N VAL A 65 -3.28 6.63 12.27
CA VAL A 65 -2.56 7.34 13.34
C VAL A 65 -3.35 8.61 13.64
N LEU A 66 -3.56 8.87 14.93
CA LEU A 66 -4.15 10.11 15.41
C LEU A 66 -3.10 10.86 16.23
N PHE A 67 -2.85 12.11 15.85
CA PHE A 67 -1.93 13.00 16.54
C PHE A 67 -2.75 14.10 17.21
N ILE A 68 -2.67 14.19 18.54
CA ILE A 68 -3.45 15.13 19.35
C ILE A 68 -2.48 16.07 20.05
N ILE A 69 -2.70 17.37 19.88
CA ILE A 69 -2.03 18.42 20.64
C ILE A 69 -3.04 18.96 21.64
N VAL A 70 -2.64 19.03 22.91
CA VAL A 70 -3.47 19.59 23.96
C VAL A 70 -2.70 20.76 24.57
N ASP A 71 -3.22 21.98 24.39
CA ASP A 71 -2.54 23.20 24.81
C ASP A 71 -2.76 23.50 26.30
N GLY A 72 -1.78 24.14 26.93
CA GLY A 72 -1.90 24.68 28.28
C GLY A 72 -1.95 23.66 29.41
N ILE A 73 -1.58 22.40 29.18
CA ILE A 73 -1.55 21.36 30.24
C ILE A 73 -0.10 21.01 30.59
N PRO A 74 0.41 21.49 31.74
CA PRO A 74 1.74 21.11 32.20
C PRO A 74 1.74 19.68 32.75
N ALA A 75 2.89 19.02 32.68
CA ALA A 75 3.01 17.58 32.99
C ALA A 75 2.74 17.26 34.46
N ASP A 76 3.11 18.16 35.37
CA ASP A 76 2.85 18.05 36.81
C ASP A 76 1.34 18.02 37.11
N ILE A 77 0.53 18.77 36.38
CA ILE A 77 -0.94 18.72 36.55
C ILE A 77 -1.48 17.35 36.12
N ILE A 78 -1.02 16.80 34.99
CA ILE A 78 -1.42 15.47 34.50
C ILE A 78 -1.11 14.39 35.55
N GLU A 79 0.03 14.49 36.22
CA GLU A 79 0.48 13.51 37.21
C GLU A 79 -0.30 13.60 38.54
N ASN A 80 -0.82 14.77 38.87
CA ASN A 80 -1.48 15.04 40.16
C ASN A 80 -3.01 14.94 40.13
N ILE A 81 -3.63 14.71 38.96
CA ILE A 81 -5.10 14.63 38.82
C ILE A 81 -5.56 13.24 38.37
N SER A 82 -6.83 12.93 38.64
CA SER A 82 -7.45 11.69 38.15
C SER A 82 -7.93 11.84 36.70
N ILE A 83 -7.21 11.21 35.79
CA ILE A 83 -7.48 11.21 34.34
C ILE A 83 -7.71 9.77 33.83
N PRO A 84 -8.89 9.17 34.07
CA PRO A 84 -9.12 7.72 33.90
C PRO A 84 -8.93 7.25 32.45
N ASN A 85 -9.30 8.04 31.45
CA ASN A 85 -9.12 7.67 30.04
C ASN A 85 -7.66 7.75 29.60
N MET A 86 -6.92 8.76 30.07
CA MET A 86 -5.48 8.86 29.79
C MET A 86 -4.72 7.74 30.48
N LYS A 87 -5.05 7.39 31.73
CA LYS A 87 -4.42 6.25 32.42
C LYS A 87 -4.56 4.95 31.65
N LYS A 88 -5.75 4.65 31.09
CA LYS A 88 -5.96 3.49 30.22
C LYS A 88 -5.07 3.53 28.97
N ILE A 89 -4.86 4.70 28.37
CA ILE A 89 -3.95 4.87 27.22
C ILE A 89 -2.49 4.65 27.64
N GLN A 90 -2.10 5.16 28.80
CA GLN A 90 -0.76 5.01 29.35
C GLN A 90 -0.44 3.55 29.69
N GLU A 91 -1.40 2.81 30.27
CA GLU A 91 -1.27 1.37 30.58
C GLU A 91 -1.04 0.51 29.33
N LEU A 92 -1.64 0.89 28.20
CA LEU A 92 -1.44 0.22 26.90
C LEU A 92 -0.18 0.70 26.17
N GLY A 93 0.41 1.81 26.60
CA GLY A 93 1.48 2.50 25.89
C GLY A 93 2.54 3.03 26.85
N SER A 94 2.81 4.34 26.77
CA SER A 94 3.75 4.99 27.68
C SER A 94 3.38 6.45 27.90
N PHE A 95 3.82 6.99 29.03
CA PHE A 95 3.85 8.41 29.33
C PHE A 95 5.28 8.81 29.59
N THR A 96 5.72 9.90 28.97
CA THR A 96 7.05 10.47 29.21
C THR A 96 6.96 11.98 29.23
N ARG A 97 7.77 12.61 30.08
CA ARG A 97 7.91 14.07 30.06
C ARG A 97 8.69 14.46 28.81
N ALA A 98 8.20 15.48 28.13
CA ALA A 98 8.87 16.12 27.01
C ALA A 98 9.09 17.59 27.34
N TYR A 99 10.24 18.11 26.94
CA TYR A 99 10.55 19.53 27.03
C TYR A 99 10.19 20.20 25.71
N VAL A 100 9.47 21.30 25.79
CA VAL A 100 9.15 22.18 24.66
C VAL A 100 9.75 23.54 25.00
N GLY A 101 10.69 24.06 24.21
CA GLY A 101 11.31 25.36 24.53
C GLY A 101 12.82 25.46 24.36
N GLY A 102 13.54 24.36 24.11
CA GLY A 102 15.01 24.37 24.18
C GLY A 102 15.55 24.79 25.55
N GLU A 103 16.83 25.13 25.62
CA GLU A 103 17.49 25.54 26.86
C GLU A 103 17.37 27.06 27.08
N ASN A 104 16.95 27.47 28.28
CA ASN A 104 16.74 28.87 28.62
C ASN A 104 18.04 29.69 28.56
N GLY A 105 18.00 30.87 27.95
CA GLY A 105 19.15 31.75 27.74
C GLY A 105 20.07 31.32 26.60
N THR A 106 19.75 30.26 25.86
CA THR A 106 20.62 29.72 24.80
C THR A 106 20.09 30.00 23.40
N TYR A 107 20.92 29.69 22.39
CA TYR A 107 20.54 29.72 20.98
C TYR A 107 19.29 28.87 20.66
N SER A 108 18.97 27.86 21.48
CA SER A 108 17.80 27.00 21.27
C SER A 108 16.53 27.50 21.98
N GLN A 109 16.63 28.56 22.77
CA GLN A 109 15.50 29.07 23.55
C GLN A 109 14.32 29.40 22.63
N THR A 110 13.17 28.85 22.99
CA THR A 110 11.90 29.05 22.32
C THR A 110 10.85 29.41 23.38
N PRO A 111 10.10 30.52 23.20
CA PRO A 111 9.02 30.88 24.10
C PRO A 111 7.98 29.75 24.25
N ALA A 112 7.56 29.45 25.49
CA ALA A 112 6.55 28.45 25.81
C ALA A 112 5.12 28.99 25.59
N ILE A 113 4.86 29.43 24.37
CA ILE A 113 3.55 29.91 23.90
C ILE A 113 3.10 29.07 22.71
N SER A 114 1.81 29.15 22.35
CA SER A 114 1.12 28.17 21.49
C SER A 114 1.80 27.93 20.14
N ALA A 115 1.93 28.93 19.26
CA ALA A 115 2.43 28.70 17.90
C ALA A 115 3.88 28.17 17.84
N PRO A 116 4.86 28.74 18.59
CA PRO A 116 6.20 28.15 18.70
C PRO A 116 6.18 26.72 19.27
N GLY A 117 5.36 26.44 20.29
CA GLY A 117 5.22 25.11 20.88
C GLY A 117 4.72 24.05 19.89
N TYR A 118 3.72 24.39 19.08
CA TYR A 118 3.20 23.48 18.05
C TYR A 118 4.25 23.23 16.96
N MET A 119 4.96 24.27 16.53
CA MET A 119 6.00 24.14 15.51
C MET A 119 7.19 23.30 16.00
N ASN A 120 7.57 23.43 17.28
CA ASN A 120 8.58 22.57 17.88
C ASN A 120 8.18 21.09 17.74
N LEU A 121 6.94 20.78 18.12
CA LEU A 121 6.40 19.43 18.11
C LEU A 121 6.27 18.86 16.69
N LEU A 122 5.81 19.68 15.73
CA LEU A 122 5.57 19.23 14.36
C LEU A 122 6.84 19.08 13.53
N THR A 123 7.88 19.87 13.81
CA THR A 123 9.15 19.86 13.07
C THR A 123 10.26 19.07 13.77
N GLY A 124 10.14 18.81 15.08
CA GLY A 124 11.22 18.23 15.88
C GLY A 124 12.43 19.18 16.01
N THR A 125 12.21 20.49 15.89
CA THR A 125 13.24 21.52 15.98
C THR A 125 12.84 22.63 16.95
N TRP A 126 13.72 23.62 17.19
CA TRP A 126 13.42 24.78 18.04
C TRP A 126 13.23 26.05 17.19
N ALA A 127 12.80 27.15 17.80
CA ALA A 127 12.48 28.40 17.10
C ALA A 127 13.63 28.97 16.29
N ASN A 128 14.88 28.74 16.71
CA ASN A 128 16.08 29.09 15.94
C ASN A 128 16.19 28.42 14.58
N LYS A 129 15.46 27.32 14.36
CA LYS A 129 15.41 26.61 13.08
C LYS A 129 14.17 27.00 12.30
N HIS A 130 12.98 26.78 12.84
CA HIS A 130 11.72 27.03 12.13
C HIS A 130 11.28 28.51 12.12
N ASN A 131 11.98 29.40 12.81
CA ASN A 131 11.78 30.85 12.85
C ASN A 131 10.35 31.28 13.25
N VAL A 132 9.76 30.59 14.23
CA VAL A 132 8.46 30.98 14.81
C VAL A 132 8.68 31.23 16.30
N TYR A 133 8.67 32.50 16.68
CA TYR A 133 8.93 32.97 18.04
C TYR A 133 7.70 33.54 18.75
N ASP A 134 6.65 33.84 18.00
CA ASP A 134 5.40 34.41 18.49
C ASP A 134 4.19 33.74 17.82
N ASN A 135 2.99 34.03 18.32
CA ASN A 135 1.72 33.66 17.72
C ASN A 135 1.41 34.47 16.45
N ASP A 136 1.96 35.68 16.35
CA ASP A 136 1.93 36.48 15.12
C ASP A 136 3.09 36.03 14.21
N ILE A 137 2.79 35.09 13.32
CA ILE A 137 3.79 34.43 12.46
C ILE A 137 4.16 35.34 11.28
N GLU A 138 5.39 35.84 11.26
CA GLU A 138 5.89 36.68 10.15
C GLU A 138 6.66 35.89 9.09
N TYR A 139 7.79 35.27 9.47
CA TYR A 139 8.75 34.66 8.52
C TYR A 139 9.10 33.21 8.85
N PRO A 140 8.13 32.26 8.79
CA PRO A 140 8.40 30.87 9.12
C PRO A 140 9.41 30.25 8.14
N ASN A 141 10.36 29.47 8.66
CA ASN A 141 11.37 28.78 7.87
C ASN A 141 10.92 27.36 7.48
N TYR A 142 10.32 27.26 6.29
CA TYR A 142 9.83 26.00 5.72
C TYR A 142 10.91 25.01 5.23
N HIS A 143 12.19 25.33 5.41
CA HIS A 143 13.27 24.36 5.15
C HIS A 143 13.18 23.17 6.12
N TYR A 144 12.71 23.42 7.35
CA TYR A 144 12.45 22.38 8.34
C TYR A 144 11.05 21.83 8.15
N LYS A 145 10.97 20.63 7.58
CA LYS A 145 9.70 19.98 7.22
C LYS A 145 9.00 19.47 8.47
N ASN A 146 7.68 19.67 8.52
CA ASN A 146 6.86 19.01 9.53
C ASN A 146 6.62 17.53 9.20
N ILE A 147 6.15 16.78 10.20
CA ILE A 147 5.85 15.34 10.07
C ILE A 147 4.83 15.03 8.96
N PHE A 148 3.87 15.91 8.70
CA PHE A 148 2.85 15.70 7.67
C PHE A 148 3.44 15.81 6.26
N ARG A 149 4.30 16.79 6.03
CA ARG A 149 5.04 16.95 4.78
C ARG A 149 5.96 15.76 4.55
N LEU A 150 6.71 15.32 5.56
CA LEU A 150 7.55 14.12 5.47
C LEU A 150 6.73 12.89 5.11
N LEU A 151 5.57 12.69 5.75
CA LEU A 151 4.66 11.59 5.47
C LEU A 151 4.13 11.64 4.04
N LYS A 152 3.77 12.82 3.53
CA LYS A 152 3.23 13.00 2.17
C LYS A 152 4.29 12.79 1.09
N GLU A 153 5.51 13.26 1.33
CA GLU A 153 6.64 13.08 0.42
C GLU A 153 7.05 11.61 0.33
N GLN A 154 7.06 10.88 1.45
CA GLN A 154 7.43 9.46 1.47
C GLN A 154 6.29 8.54 1.02
N TYR A 155 5.04 8.91 1.28
CA TYR A 155 3.86 8.11 0.97
C TYR A 155 2.72 8.99 0.41
N SER A 156 2.80 9.29 -0.88
CA SER A 156 1.86 10.18 -1.56
C SER A 156 0.41 9.66 -1.58
N ASP A 157 0.21 8.35 -1.41
CA ASP A 157 -1.09 7.67 -1.34
C ASP A 157 -1.81 7.85 0.01
N LYS A 158 -1.11 8.30 1.05
CA LYS A 158 -1.71 8.48 2.38
C LYS A 158 -2.63 9.69 2.43
N LYS A 159 -3.72 9.51 3.17
CA LYS A 159 -4.70 10.55 3.46
C LYS A 159 -4.33 11.25 4.76
N LEU A 160 -4.28 12.57 4.72
CA LEU A 160 -4.06 13.45 5.86
C LEU A 160 -5.35 14.23 6.11
N VAL A 161 -5.73 14.35 7.38
CA VAL A 161 -6.87 15.14 7.82
C VAL A 161 -6.44 15.87 9.08
N SER A 162 -6.51 17.20 9.07
CA SER A 162 -6.41 18.03 10.26
C SER A 162 -7.78 18.60 10.62
N ALA A 163 -8.03 18.69 11.91
CA ALA A 163 -9.15 19.44 12.46
C ALA A 163 -8.64 20.26 13.63
N ALA A 164 -9.10 21.50 13.75
CA ALA A 164 -8.93 22.33 14.92
C ALA A 164 -10.33 22.71 15.42
N PRO A 165 -10.57 22.72 16.75
CA PRO A 165 -11.82 23.27 17.28
C PRO A 165 -11.96 24.73 16.82
N ALA A 166 -13.18 25.12 16.46
CA ALA A 166 -13.46 26.41 15.86
C ALA A 166 -13.30 27.57 16.87
N GLU A 167 -12.06 28.00 17.07
CA GLU A 167 -11.69 29.39 17.43
C GLU A 167 -10.65 29.91 16.42
N LEU A 168 -10.86 29.58 15.15
CA LEU A 168 -10.12 30.17 14.03
C LEU A 168 -10.94 31.34 13.52
N LYS A 169 -10.44 32.57 13.69
CA LYS A 169 -11.00 33.75 13.00
C LYS A 169 -11.08 33.44 11.51
N CYS A 170 -12.17 33.91 10.88
CA CYS A 170 -12.42 33.79 9.45
C CYS A 170 -11.15 34.25 8.68
N GLY A 171 -10.58 33.37 7.87
CA GLY A 171 -9.33 33.62 7.12
C GLY A 171 -8.09 32.89 7.63
N THR A 172 -8.18 32.10 8.71
CA THR A 172 -7.02 31.30 9.14
C THR A 172 -6.87 30.06 8.26
N HIS A 173 -5.96 30.14 7.29
CA HIS A 173 -5.49 28.99 6.55
C HIS A 173 -4.54 28.19 7.44
N VAL A 174 -4.99 27.02 7.90
CA VAL A 174 -4.09 26.03 8.49
C VAL A 174 -3.26 25.45 7.34
N TYR A 175 -2.11 26.04 7.08
CA TYR A 175 -1.12 25.47 6.19
C TYR A 175 -0.41 24.34 6.95
N LEU A 176 -0.91 23.12 6.77
CA LEU A 176 -0.14 21.90 7.06
C LEU A 176 1.02 21.75 6.08
#